data_AF-A2E1S9-F1
#
_entry.id   AF-A2E1S9-F1
#
_cell.length_a   1.000
_cell.length_b   1.000
_cell.length_c   1.000
_cell.angle_alpha   90.00
_cell.angle_beta   90.00
_cell.angle_gamma   90.00
#
_symmetry.space_group_name_H-M   'P 1'
#
loop_
_entity.id
_entity.type
_entity.pdbx_description
1 polymer ?
#
loop_
_entity_poly.entity_id
_entity_poly.type
_entity_poly.pdbx_seq_one_letter_code
_entity_poly.pdbx_strand_id
1 'polypeptide(L)'
;MASYNPNSGDFGGMGGNGYYSGASIDYAGAGSGGSSFISGYEGCIALNSEADNSPNPNNSSIHYSGKYFINPIMIQGNNTMPLYTSASPGIGNSGRGAIRITVLAMHLCTNKCNNIFPIYFLRIGLFSFDFLT
;
A
#
# COMPACT_ATOMS: atom_id res chain seq x y z
N MET A 1 -3.23 7.89 16.74
CA MET A 1 -2.21 7.10 17.45
C MET A 1 -2.45 7.29 18.94
N ALA A 2 -2.83 6.24 19.66
CA ALA A 2 -2.99 6.32 21.11
C ALA A 2 -1.61 6.28 21.79
N SER A 3 -1.46 6.98 22.91
CA SER A 3 -0.21 6.98 23.67
C SER A 3 -0.13 5.73 24.54
N TYR A 4 1.00 5.02 24.49
CA TYR A 4 1.23 3.83 25.30
C TYR A 4 1.39 4.23 26.77
N ASN A 5 0.57 3.64 27.65
CA ASN A 5 0.66 3.82 29.11
C ASN A 5 1.25 2.56 29.77
N PRO A 6 2.53 2.58 30.20
CA PRO A 6 3.18 1.41 30.80
C PRO A 6 2.66 1.06 32.20
N ASN A 7 1.87 1.94 32.83
CA ASN A 7 1.35 1.75 34.18
C ASN A 7 -0.12 1.31 34.22
N SER A 8 -0.73 1.01 33.07
CA SER A 8 -2.11 0.52 33.05
C SER A 8 -2.21 -0.96 33.40
N GLY A 9 -3.32 -1.34 34.04
CA GLY A 9 -3.72 -2.74 34.22
C GLY A 9 -4.40 -3.35 32.98
N ASP A 10 -4.70 -2.54 31.96
CA ASP A 10 -5.24 -2.94 30.66
C ASP A 10 -4.42 -2.27 29.54
N PHE A 11 -3.92 -3.02 28.57
CA PHE A 11 -3.08 -2.47 27.50
C PHE A 11 -3.88 -1.82 26.36
N GLY A 12 -5.22 -1.81 26.46
CA GLY A 12 -6.11 -1.40 25.38
C GLY A 12 -6.01 -2.34 24.16
N GLY A 13 -6.82 -2.10 23.14
CA GLY A 13 -6.70 -2.85 21.89
C GLY A 13 -5.63 -2.25 20.96
N MET A 14 -4.67 -3.08 20.55
CA MET A 14 -3.80 -2.81 19.40
C MET A 14 -4.38 -3.47 18.15
N GLY A 15 -4.28 -2.80 17.01
CA GLY A 15 -4.84 -3.32 15.76
C GLY A 15 -4.23 -2.67 14.53
N GLY A 16 -4.26 -3.40 13.42
CA GLY A 16 -3.80 -2.91 12.13
C GLY A 16 -2.27 -2.77 12.01
N ASN A 17 -1.81 -3.04 10.80
CA ASN A 17 -0.41 -2.94 10.42
C ASN A 17 -0.16 -1.71 9.53
N GLY A 18 1.10 -1.34 9.37
CA GLY A 18 1.52 -0.20 8.58
C GLY A 18 2.63 0.58 9.28
N TYR A 19 2.95 1.76 8.74
CA TYR A 19 3.95 2.64 9.34
C TYR A 19 3.53 3.06 10.76
N TYR A 20 2.25 3.44 10.90
CA TYR A 20 1.64 3.74 12.19
C TYR A 20 0.52 2.74 12.43
N SER A 21 0.78 1.78 13.32
CA SER A 21 -0.26 0.87 13.81
C SER A 21 -1.36 1.63 14.54
N GLY A 22 -2.57 1.09 14.46
CA GLY A 22 -3.69 1.53 15.25
C GLY A 22 -3.53 1.09 16.70
N ALA A 23 -3.85 1.98 17.61
CA ALA A 23 -4.02 1.64 19.02
C ALA A 23 -5.23 2.39 19.57
N SER A 24 -5.81 1.84 20.63
CA SER A 24 -6.90 2.45 21.38
C SER A 24 -6.42 2.96 22.73
N ILE A 25 -7.27 3.74 23.37
CA ILE A 25 -7.00 4.26 24.71
C ILE A 25 -7.18 3.17 25.77
N ASP A 26 -6.70 3.49 26.96
CA ASP A 26 -6.80 2.64 28.14
C ASP A 26 -8.25 2.19 28.41
N TYR A 27 -8.44 0.92 28.78
CA TYR A 27 -9.73 0.28 28.99
C TYR A 27 -10.71 0.31 27.79
N ALA A 28 -10.23 0.61 26.58
CA ALA A 28 -11.00 0.46 25.35
C ALA A 28 -10.60 -0.86 24.67
N GLY A 29 -11.40 -1.91 24.88
CA GLY A 29 -11.18 -3.26 24.35
C GLY A 29 -11.37 -3.41 22.82
N ALA A 30 -11.10 -2.39 22.03
CA ALA A 30 -11.18 -2.41 20.57
C ALA A 30 -9.81 -2.08 19.96
N GLY A 31 -9.39 -2.75 18.89
CA GLY A 31 -8.24 -2.32 18.09
C GLY A 31 -8.66 -1.28 17.04
N SER A 32 -7.80 -0.33 16.71
CA SER A 32 -8.02 0.59 15.58
C SER A 32 -7.28 0.13 14.33
N GLY A 33 -7.63 0.67 13.16
CA GLY A 33 -6.92 0.37 11.92
C GLY A 33 -5.56 1.08 11.83
N GLY A 34 -4.58 0.42 11.22
CA GLY A 34 -3.28 1.01 10.89
C GLY A 34 -3.32 1.80 9.59
N SER A 35 -2.31 2.64 9.37
CA SER A 35 -2.19 3.45 8.15
C SER A 35 -1.51 2.67 7.03
N SER A 36 -2.13 2.57 5.86
CA SER A 36 -1.46 2.09 4.64
C SER A 36 -0.64 3.21 3.99
N PHE A 37 0.48 2.86 3.33
CA PHE A 37 1.33 3.81 2.62
C PHE A 37 1.89 3.19 1.33
N ILE A 38 2.37 4.05 0.42
CA ILE A 38 2.98 3.64 -0.84
C ILE A 38 4.43 4.14 -0.85
N SER A 39 5.40 3.24 -0.65
CA SER A 39 6.81 3.58 -0.84
C SER A 39 7.07 3.99 -2.30
N GLY A 40 7.73 5.14 -2.49
CA GLY A 40 7.96 5.73 -3.81
C GLY A 40 6.90 6.74 -4.25
N TYR A 41 5.83 6.96 -3.47
CA TYR A 41 4.81 7.97 -3.74
C TYR A 41 5.16 9.28 -3.03
N GLU A 42 5.05 10.41 -3.72
CA GLU A 42 5.35 11.73 -3.17
C GLU A 42 4.46 12.06 -1.96
N GLY A 43 5.08 12.43 -0.83
CA GLY A 43 4.37 12.74 0.41
C GLY A 43 4.10 11.52 1.32
N CYS A 44 4.35 10.29 0.86
CA CYS A 44 4.44 9.12 1.75
C CYS A 44 5.88 8.93 2.23
N ILE A 45 6.08 8.55 3.49
CA ILE A 45 7.41 8.20 4.00
C ILE A 45 7.67 6.73 3.69
N ALA A 46 8.76 6.43 2.99
CA ALA A 46 9.17 5.08 2.69
C ALA A 46 9.79 4.38 3.91
N LEU A 47 9.94 3.05 3.82
CA LEU A 47 10.70 2.27 4.80
C LEU A 47 12.19 2.59 4.72
N ASN A 48 12.88 2.42 5.84
CA ASN A 48 14.32 2.60 5.93
C ASN A 48 15.09 1.53 5.12
N SER A 49 14.68 0.27 5.21
CA SER A 49 15.29 -0.83 4.44
C SER A 49 14.34 -2.01 4.27
N GLU A 50 14.77 -3.04 3.52
CA GLU A 50 13.99 -4.28 3.33
C GLU A 50 13.75 -5.04 4.64
N ALA A 51 14.73 -5.04 5.55
CA ALA A 51 14.65 -5.73 6.83
C ALA A 51 14.15 -4.83 7.97
N ASP A 52 13.86 -3.56 7.69
CA ASP A 52 13.51 -2.56 8.69
C ASP A 52 12.21 -1.86 8.31
N ASN A 53 11.14 -2.23 9.02
CA ASN A 53 9.82 -1.61 8.89
C ASN A 53 9.75 -0.21 9.52
N SER A 54 10.86 0.29 10.07
CA SER A 54 10.94 1.64 10.58
C SER A 54 10.87 2.66 9.44
N PRO A 55 10.38 3.86 9.75
CA PRO A 55 10.40 4.99 8.84
C PRO A 55 11.78 5.32 8.29
N ASN A 56 11.85 5.80 7.05
CA ASN A 56 13.06 6.47 6.59
C ASN A 56 13.37 7.68 7.49
N PRO A 57 14.58 7.75 8.09
CA PRO A 57 14.91 8.78 9.08
C PRO A 57 14.94 10.20 8.50
N ASN A 58 15.05 10.33 7.18
CA ASN A 58 15.00 11.61 6.48
C ASN A 58 13.59 11.95 5.95
N ASN A 59 12.57 11.19 6.35
CA ASN A 59 11.21 11.29 5.84
C ASN A 59 11.12 11.21 4.31
N SER A 60 12.07 10.49 3.68
CA SER A 60 12.12 10.36 2.22
C SER A 60 10.97 9.50 1.71
N SER A 61 10.39 9.91 0.57
CA SER A 61 9.42 9.11 -0.17
C SER A 61 10.05 8.06 -1.07
N ILE A 62 11.34 8.19 -1.36
CA ILE A 62 12.05 7.27 -2.26
C ILE A 62 12.17 5.90 -1.58
N HIS A 63 11.70 4.85 -2.26
CA HIS A 63 11.83 3.48 -1.77
C HIS A 63 13.32 3.14 -1.56
N TYR A 64 13.67 2.32 -0.57
CA TYR A 64 15.07 1.98 -0.24
C TYR A 64 15.89 1.45 -1.43
N SER A 65 15.23 0.89 -2.46
CA SER A 65 15.86 0.47 -3.72
C SER A 65 16.12 1.61 -4.74
N GLY A 66 15.88 2.86 -4.36
CA GLY A 66 16.02 4.04 -5.22
C GLY A 66 14.85 4.29 -6.19
N LYS A 67 13.78 3.48 -6.11
CA LYS A 67 12.63 3.56 -7.02
C LYS A 67 11.56 4.53 -6.50
N TYR A 68 10.88 5.20 -7.42
CA TYR A 68 9.78 6.11 -7.14
C TYR A 68 8.82 6.18 -8.33
N PHE A 69 7.60 6.65 -8.09
CA PHE A 69 6.61 6.87 -9.13
C PHE A 69 6.71 8.29 -9.69
N ILE A 70 6.54 8.44 -11.00
CA ILE A 70 6.47 9.74 -11.67
C ILE A 70 5.00 10.06 -11.90
N ASN A 71 4.55 11.22 -11.43
CA ASN A 71 3.17 11.70 -11.52
C ASN A 71 2.11 10.65 -11.10
N PRO A 72 2.26 9.98 -9.94
CA PRO A 72 1.28 9.00 -9.50
C PRO A 72 -0.03 9.67 -9.08
N ILE A 73 -1.13 8.92 -9.13
CA ILE A 73 -2.44 9.35 -8.63
C ILE A 73 -2.90 8.34 -7.57
N MET A 74 -3.14 8.83 -6.35
CA MET A 74 -3.77 8.05 -5.27
C MET A 74 -5.26 8.35 -5.24
N ILE A 75 -6.09 7.31 -5.35
CA ILE A 75 -7.56 7.41 -5.32
C ILE A 75 -8.05 6.95 -3.95
N GLN A 76 -8.89 7.75 -3.29
CA GLN A 76 -9.51 7.37 -2.01
C GLN A 76 -10.48 6.20 -2.17
N GLY A 77 -10.61 5.37 -1.14
CA GLY A 77 -11.44 4.15 -1.20
C GLY A 77 -12.95 4.38 -1.41
N ASN A 78 -13.44 5.60 -1.17
CA ASN A 78 -14.82 6.02 -1.43
C ASN A 78 -15.02 6.65 -2.83
N ASN A 79 -13.97 6.74 -3.64
CA ASN A 79 -14.05 7.22 -5.02
C ASN A 79 -14.12 6.05 -6.01
N THR A 80 -14.58 6.36 -7.22
CA THR A 80 -14.67 5.39 -8.30
C THR A 80 -13.28 4.98 -8.78
N MET A 81 -13.03 3.67 -8.82
CA MET A 81 -11.81 3.06 -9.35
C MET A 81 -12.16 1.75 -10.09
N PRO A 82 -11.26 1.20 -10.93
CA PRO A 82 -11.49 -0.10 -11.55
C PRO A 82 -11.62 -1.19 -10.48
N LEU A 83 -12.64 -2.06 -10.62
CA LEU A 83 -12.79 -3.20 -9.74
C LEU A 83 -11.58 -4.15 -9.84
N TYR A 84 -11.26 -4.84 -8.75
CA TYR A 84 -10.21 -5.87 -8.79
C TYR A 84 -10.60 -7.07 -9.66
N THR A 85 -11.90 -7.34 -9.80
CA THR A 85 -12.46 -8.44 -10.60
C THR A 85 -12.63 -8.13 -12.08
N SER A 86 -12.69 -6.86 -12.48
CA SER A 86 -12.97 -6.46 -13.86
C SER A 86 -12.54 -5.01 -14.13
N ALA A 87 -12.38 -4.61 -15.41
CA ALA A 87 -12.07 -3.21 -15.75
C ALA A 87 -13.23 -2.23 -15.50
N SER A 88 -14.39 -2.71 -15.05
CA SER A 88 -15.56 -1.88 -14.78
C SER A 88 -15.30 -0.93 -13.59
N PRO A 89 -15.82 0.31 -13.63
CA PRO A 89 -15.74 1.23 -12.51
C PRO A 89 -16.59 0.73 -11.32
N GLY A 90 -16.11 0.95 -10.10
CA GLY A 90 -16.84 0.71 -8.86
C GLY A 90 -16.26 1.50 -7.70
N ILE A 91 -16.95 1.52 -6.56
CA ILE A 91 -16.50 2.21 -5.34
C ILE A 91 -15.95 1.17 -4.36
N GLY A 92 -14.68 1.32 -3.99
CA GLY A 92 -14.03 0.43 -3.03
C GLY A 92 -13.92 -1.03 -3.49
N ASN A 93 -13.38 -1.87 -2.61
CA ASN A 93 -13.43 -3.33 -2.70
C ASN A 93 -13.94 -3.85 -1.35
N SER A 94 -15.23 -4.21 -1.27
CA SER A 94 -15.86 -4.58 0.00
C SER A 94 -15.37 -5.94 0.50
N GLY A 95 -15.16 -6.04 1.81
CA GLY A 95 -14.96 -7.30 2.54
C GLY A 95 -13.56 -7.93 2.45
N ARG A 96 -12.73 -7.59 1.46
CA ARG A 96 -11.36 -8.12 1.33
C ARG A 96 -10.39 -7.08 0.77
N GLY A 97 -9.16 -7.08 1.26
CA GLY A 97 -8.05 -6.41 0.59
C GLY A 97 -7.82 -7.04 -0.78
N ALA A 98 -7.79 -6.23 -1.83
CA ALA A 98 -7.56 -6.71 -3.18
C ALA A 98 -6.50 -5.86 -3.87
N ILE A 99 -5.58 -6.51 -4.57
CA ILE A 99 -4.52 -5.86 -5.35
C ILE A 99 -4.72 -6.25 -6.82
N ARG A 100 -4.72 -5.24 -7.70
CA ARG A 100 -4.73 -5.44 -9.14
C ARG A 100 -3.53 -4.74 -9.75
N ILE A 101 -2.65 -5.52 -10.39
CA ILE A 101 -1.50 -5.01 -11.13
C ILE A 101 -1.83 -5.11 -12.61
N THR A 102 -1.90 -3.96 -13.28
CA THR A 102 -2.08 -3.89 -14.74
C THR A 102 -0.74 -3.52 -15.36
N VAL A 103 -0.14 -4.44 -16.12
CA VAL A 103 1.04 -4.15 -16.91
C VAL A 103 0.56 -3.52 -18.22
N LEU A 104 0.74 -2.22 -18.36
CA LEU A 104 0.56 -1.55 -19.64
C LEU A 104 1.69 -2.01 -20.55
N ALA A 105 1.37 -2.48 -21.77
CA ALA A 105 2.36 -2.93 -22.74
C ALA A 105 3.50 -1.91 -22.83
N MET A 106 4.70 -2.35 -22.47
CA MET A 106 5.86 -1.49 -22.31
C MET A 106 6.23 -0.81 -23.63
N HIS A 107 6.20 0.52 -23.66
CA HIS A 107 6.99 1.28 -24.62
C HIS A 107 8.44 1.21 -24.14
N LEU A 108 9.24 0.30 -24.70
CA LEU A 108 10.68 0.26 -24.49
C LEU A 108 11.28 1.52 -25.12
N CYS A 109 11.29 2.63 -24.38
CA CYS A 109 12.03 3.84 -24.76
C CYS A 109 13.53 3.61 -24.54
N THR A 110 14.14 2.67 -25.25
CA THR A 110 15.57 2.74 -25.51
C THR A 110 15.73 3.69 -26.69
N ASN A 111 16.58 4.71 -26.58
CA ASN A 111 16.78 5.75 -27.60
C ASN A 111 17.22 5.26 -28.99
N LYS A 112 17.20 3.95 -29.28
CA LYS A 112 17.23 3.37 -30.62
C LYS A 112 16.35 2.12 -30.62
N CYS A 113 15.46 2.03 -31.61
CA CYS A 113 14.61 0.89 -31.98
C CYS A 113 13.20 0.88 -31.37
N ASN A 114 12.28 1.56 -32.06
CA ASN A 114 10.86 1.24 -32.10
C ASN A 114 10.66 -0.23 -32.49
N ASN A 115 10.51 -1.12 -31.53
CA ASN A 115 9.94 -2.45 -31.75
C ASN A 115 8.84 -2.67 -30.70
N ILE A 116 7.59 -2.50 -31.15
CA ILE A 116 6.40 -2.79 -30.36
C ILE A 116 6.17 -4.29 -30.45
N PHE A 117 6.71 -5.06 -29.50
CA PHE A 117 6.28 -6.44 -29.30
C PHE A 117 5.08 -6.43 -28.34
N PRO A 118 3.86 -6.78 -28.78
CA PRO A 118 2.78 -6.99 -27.85
C PRO A 118 3.07 -8.29 -27.08
N ILE A 119 3.62 -8.16 -25.87
CA ILE A 119 3.79 -9.29 -24.95
C ILE A 119 2.39 -9.63 -24.39
N TYR A 120 1.56 -10.31 -25.19
CA TYR A 120 0.33 -10.95 -24.72
C TYR A 120 0.67 -12.23 -23.98
N PHE A 121 1.44 -12.20 -22.90
CA PHE A 121 1.55 -13.37 -22.03
C PHE A 121 1.99 -12.98 -20.62
N LEU A 122 1.06 -12.42 -19.86
CA LEU A 122 1.02 -12.71 -18.43
C LEU A 122 -0.41 -13.14 -18.13
N ARG A 123 -0.60 -14.45 -17.98
CA ARG A 123 -1.81 -15.01 -17.36
C ARG A 123 -2.00 -14.22 -16.07
N ILE A 124 -3.10 -13.47 -15.97
CA ILE A 124 -3.45 -12.70 -14.77
C ILE A 124 -3.58 -13.74 -13.65
N GLY A 125 -2.52 -13.89 -12.86
CA GLY A 125 -2.56 -14.60 -11.60
C GLY A 125 -3.38 -13.73 -10.67
N LEU A 126 -4.57 -14.22 -10.31
CA LEU A 126 -5.29 -13.72 -9.14
C LEU A 126 -4.40 -14.03 -7.92
N PHE A 127 -3.51 -13.12 -7.57
CA PHE A 127 -2.80 -13.21 -6.29
C PHE A 127 -3.79 -12.75 -5.22
N SER A 128 -4.53 -13.72 -4.65
CA SER A 128 -5.18 -13.53 -3.35
C SER A 128 -4.07 -13.50 -2.32
N PHE A 129 -3.55 -12.32 -2.00
CA PHE A 129 -2.86 -12.14 -0.74
C PHE A 129 -3.96 -12.01 0.31
N ASP A 130 -4.22 -13.10 1.02
CA ASP A 130 -4.94 -13.03 2.28
C ASP A 130 -4.04 -12.22 3.24
N PHE A 131 -4.21 -10.89 3.22
CA PHE A 131 -3.73 -10.08 4.32
C PHE A 131 -4.58 -10.47 5.52
N LEU A 132 -4.04 -11.37 6.35
CA LEU A 132 -4.53 -11.59 7.70
C LEU A 132 -4.48 -10.23 8.40
N THR A 133 -5.66 -9.66 8.59
CA THR A 133 -5.91 -8.55 9.52
C THR A 133 -5.77 -9.05 10.94
#